data_AF-A0A3B3XZR7-F1
#
_entry.id   AF-A0A3B3XZR7-F1
#
_cell.length_a   1.000
_cell.length_b   1.000
_cell.length_c   1.000
_cell.angle_alpha   90.00
_cell.angle_beta   90.00
_cell.angle_gamma   90.00
#
_symmetry.space_group_name_H-M   'P 1'
#
loop_
_entity.id
_entity.type
_entity.pdbx_description
1 polymer ?
#
loop_
_entity_poly.entity_id
_entity_poly.type
_entity_poly.pdbx_seq_one_letter_code
_entity_poly.pdbx_strand_id
1 'polypeptide(L)'
;CSCMFTVPNVDLPPLCSSRFRPGPPGEQAQAASQFIADDLCVDRGKLCWVLYCDIMCLDYDGNILDACIIALLAALKNTQLPEVTVNKETCSPEVNLEKRQRLHIHKHPASASFCVFDDSILIVDPTAEEESLSTAHLTVVTDEGGRLCSVHKPGGTSLSGEKLQECINRATARQREIHKLIDKSFVCCLKSEADKQHSIDHSCPCVCVCVCV
;
A
#
# COMPACT_ATOMS: atom_id res chain seq x y z
N CYS A 1 -9.92 21.41 -1.88
CA CYS A 1 -9.88 20.97 -0.47
C CYS A 1 -10.36 19.53 -0.40
N SER A 2 -9.49 18.56 -0.69
CA SER A 2 -9.82 17.15 -0.51
C SER A 2 -8.85 16.60 0.52
N CYS A 3 -9.08 16.98 1.78
CA CYS A 3 -8.42 16.32 2.88
C CYS A 3 -9.07 14.94 3.02
N MET A 4 -8.26 13.94 3.29
CA MET A 4 -8.68 12.55 3.42
C MET A 4 -7.90 11.95 4.57
N PHE A 5 -8.32 10.81 5.08
CA PHE A 5 -7.66 10.07 6.12
C PHE A 5 -7.83 8.59 5.81
N THR A 6 -6.73 7.84 5.69
CA THR A 6 -6.77 6.40 5.40
C THR A 6 -6.52 5.61 6.68
N VAL A 7 -7.35 4.60 6.91
CA VAL A 7 -7.22 3.64 7.99
C VAL A 7 -6.95 2.28 7.37
N PRO A 8 -5.66 1.90 7.20
CA PRO A 8 -5.31 0.58 6.69
C PRO A 8 -5.45 -0.48 7.77
N ASN A 9 -6.05 -1.61 7.42
CA ASN A 9 -6.08 -2.82 8.23
C ASN A 9 -5.55 -3.99 7.38
N VAL A 10 -4.50 -4.65 7.87
CA VAL A 10 -3.91 -5.82 7.22
C VAL A 10 -4.32 -7.07 7.98
N ASP A 11 -5.03 -7.97 7.31
CA ASP A 11 -5.45 -9.26 7.85
C ASP A 11 -4.64 -10.41 7.25
N LEU A 12 -4.08 -11.25 8.13
CA LEU A 12 -3.34 -12.46 7.79
C LEU A 12 -4.14 -13.70 8.27
N PRO A 13 -5.13 -14.16 7.48
CA PRO A 13 -5.94 -15.30 7.87
C PRO A 13 -5.14 -16.61 7.83
N PRO A 14 -5.56 -17.68 8.56
CA PRO A 14 -4.94 -19.01 8.46
C PRO A 14 -4.95 -19.63 7.06
N LEU A 15 -5.71 -19.03 6.13
CA LEU A 15 -5.75 -19.42 4.73
C LEU A 15 -4.41 -19.16 4.03
N CYS A 16 -3.71 -18.07 4.36
CA CYS A 16 -2.48 -17.70 3.67
C CYS A 16 -1.26 -18.48 4.14
N SER A 17 -1.26 -18.94 5.38
CA SER A 17 -0.23 -19.86 5.87
C SER A 17 -0.71 -20.56 7.13
N SER A 18 -0.26 -21.81 7.30
CA SER A 18 -0.46 -22.58 8.54
C SER A 18 0.19 -21.94 9.78
N ARG A 19 1.06 -20.92 9.58
CA ARG A 19 1.68 -20.11 10.63
C ARG A 19 0.69 -19.19 11.32
N PHE A 20 -0.37 -18.76 10.62
CA PHE A 20 -1.36 -17.83 11.17
C PHE A 20 -2.50 -18.59 11.84
N ARG A 21 -2.90 -18.09 13.00
CA ARG A 21 -4.01 -18.68 13.78
C ARG A 21 -5.23 -17.77 13.73
N PRO A 22 -6.44 -18.34 13.72
CA PRO A 22 -7.65 -17.54 13.81
C PRO A 22 -7.71 -16.91 15.20
N GLY A 23 -8.03 -15.61 15.26
CA GLY A 23 -8.04 -14.85 16.50
C GLY A 23 -7.67 -13.38 16.28
N PRO A 24 -7.21 -12.67 17.32
CA PRO A 24 -6.73 -11.31 17.17
C PRO A 24 -5.55 -11.25 16.18
N PRO A 25 -5.35 -10.11 15.49
CA PRO A 25 -4.28 -9.97 14.51
C PRO A 25 -2.93 -10.24 15.18
N GLY A 26 -2.12 -11.09 14.55
CA GLY A 26 -0.76 -11.38 15.03
C GLY A 26 0.15 -10.16 14.94
N GLU A 27 1.33 -10.25 15.55
CA GLU A 27 2.30 -9.15 15.59
C GLU A 27 2.68 -8.63 14.20
N GLN A 28 2.89 -9.53 13.23
CA GLN A 28 3.20 -9.16 11.84
C GLN A 28 2.07 -8.33 11.19
N ALA A 29 0.81 -8.74 11.39
CA ALA A 29 -0.35 -8.04 10.85
C ALA A 29 -0.51 -6.64 11.48
N GLN A 30 -0.30 -6.54 12.80
CA GLN A 30 -0.33 -5.28 13.52
C GLN A 30 0.81 -4.34 13.09
N ALA A 31 2.03 -4.86 12.98
CA ALA A 31 3.19 -4.10 12.53
C ALA A 31 3.03 -3.58 11.10
N ALA A 32 2.50 -4.42 10.19
CA ALA A 32 2.20 -4.02 8.81
C ALA A 32 1.13 -2.92 8.76
N SER A 33 0.04 -3.08 9.51
CA SER A 33 -1.04 -2.08 9.57
C SER A 33 -0.53 -0.74 10.08
N GLN A 34 0.27 -0.75 11.16
CA GLN A 34 0.86 0.47 11.71
C GLN A 34 1.85 1.12 10.73
N PHE A 35 2.70 0.32 10.09
CA PHE A 35 3.67 0.80 9.13
C PHE A 35 3.02 1.54 7.95
N ILE A 36 1.96 0.95 7.39
CA ILE A 36 1.22 1.54 6.26
C ILE A 36 0.47 2.80 6.71
N ALA A 37 -0.07 2.82 7.93
CA ALA A 37 -0.79 3.97 8.46
C ALA A 37 0.11 5.22 8.59
N ASP A 38 1.37 5.03 9.01
CA ASP A 38 2.31 6.13 9.22
C ASP A 38 2.80 6.73 7.88
N ASP A 39 3.03 5.90 6.86
CA ASP A 39 3.55 6.35 5.57
C ASP A 39 2.50 7.01 4.66
N LEU A 40 1.21 6.73 4.86
CA LEU A 40 0.11 7.27 4.04
C LEU A 40 -0.63 8.48 4.63
N CYS A 41 -0.15 9.08 5.72
CA CYS A 41 -0.87 10.16 6.41
C CYS A 41 -1.24 11.34 5.48
N VAL A 42 -2.55 11.57 5.34
CA VAL A 42 -3.13 12.60 4.46
C VAL A 42 -3.48 13.88 5.24
N ASP A 43 -3.48 15.00 4.49
CA ASP A 43 -3.64 16.38 4.95
C ASP A 43 -4.86 16.62 5.84
N ARG A 44 -4.68 17.41 6.91
CA ARG A 44 -5.69 17.66 7.94
C ARG A 44 -6.56 18.86 7.54
N GLY A 45 -7.87 18.65 7.45
CA GLY A 45 -8.84 19.73 7.23
C GLY A 45 -10.14 19.54 8.01
N LYS A 46 -11.04 20.53 7.92
CA LYS A 46 -12.30 20.58 8.70
C LYS A 46 -13.33 19.51 8.28
N LEU A 47 -13.30 19.08 7.03
CA LEU A 47 -14.18 18.05 6.45
C LEU A 47 -13.33 17.16 5.56
N CYS A 48 -13.05 15.94 6.02
CA CYS A 48 -12.22 14.97 5.30
C CYS A 48 -12.95 13.65 5.07
N TRP A 49 -12.62 12.99 3.96
CA TRP A 49 -13.05 11.62 3.71
C TRP A 49 -12.26 10.66 4.58
N VAL A 50 -12.92 9.71 5.24
CA VAL A 50 -12.25 8.59 5.90
C VAL A 50 -12.35 7.38 5.00
N LEU A 51 -11.21 6.88 4.53
CA LEU A 51 -11.11 5.65 3.74
C LEU A 51 -10.63 4.52 4.65
N TYR A 52 -11.47 3.51 4.82
CA TYR A 52 -11.06 2.24 5.41
C TYR A 52 -10.51 1.35 4.31
N CYS A 53 -9.29 0.87 4.50
CA CYS A 53 -8.60 0.05 3.51
C CYS A 53 -8.29 -1.30 4.13
N ASP A 54 -9.07 -2.32 3.77
CA ASP A 54 -8.88 -3.68 4.25
C ASP A 54 -8.05 -4.47 3.24
N ILE A 55 -6.88 -4.92 3.69
CA ILE A 55 -5.93 -5.70 2.90
C ILE A 55 -5.93 -7.11 3.45
N MET A 56 -6.30 -8.08 2.61
CA MET A 56 -6.34 -9.49 3.00
C MET A 56 -5.29 -10.25 2.22
N CYS A 57 -4.38 -10.90 2.95
CA CYS A 57 -3.37 -11.78 2.37
C CYS A 57 -4.01 -13.14 2.06
N LEU A 58 -3.92 -13.59 0.81
CA LEU A 58 -4.42 -14.91 0.40
C LEU A 58 -3.36 -15.99 0.42
N ASP A 59 -2.13 -15.66 0.00
CA ASP A 59 -0.97 -16.53 0.05
C ASP A 59 0.19 -15.76 0.66
N TYR A 60 0.88 -16.40 1.61
CA TYR A 60 1.99 -15.76 2.33
C TYR A 60 3.28 -16.50 2.03
N ASP A 61 4.08 -15.90 1.14
CA ASP A 61 5.44 -16.35 0.80
C ASP A 61 6.49 -15.24 1.01
N GLY A 62 6.35 -14.48 2.10
CA GLY A 62 7.27 -13.39 2.43
C GLY A 62 6.91 -12.04 1.81
N ASN A 63 7.71 -11.03 2.09
CA ASN A 63 7.62 -9.66 1.56
C ASN A 63 6.21 -9.02 1.58
N ILE A 64 5.46 -9.25 2.67
CA ILE A 64 4.07 -8.80 2.77
C ILE A 64 3.90 -7.28 2.69
N LEU A 65 4.88 -6.52 3.19
CA LEU A 65 4.81 -5.05 3.22
C LEU A 65 4.80 -4.46 1.80
N ASP A 66 5.65 -4.97 0.91
CA ASP A 66 5.73 -4.50 -0.48
C ASP A 66 4.45 -4.84 -1.24
N ALA A 67 3.93 -6.06 -1.06
CA ALA A 67 2.66 -6.46 -1.63
C ALA A 67 1.52 -5.55 -1.15
N CYS A 68 1.45 -5.27 0.15
CA CYS A 68 0.41 -4.43 0.74
C CYS A 68 0.46 -2.98 0.21
N ILE A 69 1.65 -2.36 0.12
CA ILE A 69 1.80 -0.99 -0.36
C ILE A 69 1.40 -0.88 -1.84
N ILE A 70 1.83 -1.83 -2.67
CA ILE A 70 1.48 -1.85 -4.09
C ILE A 70 -0.03 -2.04 -4.26
N ALA A 71 -0.62 -2.99 -3.53
CA ALA A 71 -2.06 -3.26 -3.60
C ALA A 71 -2.88 -2.05 -3.14
N LEU A 72 -2.48 -1.42 -2.03
CA LEU A 72 -3.15 -0.23 -1.51
C LEU A 72 -3.07 0.93 -2.48
N LEU A 73 -1.88 1.18 -3.06
CA LEU A 73 -1.71 2.26 -4.03
C LEU A 73 -2.56 2.02 -5.28
N ALA A 74 -2.60 0.77 -5.77
CA ALA A 74 -3.44 0.40 -6.91
C ALA A 74 -4.93 0.59 -6.61
N ALA A 75 -5.40 0.19 -5.43
CA ALA A 75 -6.79 0.39 -5.03
C ALA A 75 -7.14 1.86 -4.90
N LEU A 76 -6.31 2.66 -4.21
CA LEU A 76 -6.54 4.10 -4.06
C LEU A 76 -6.56 4.82 -5.42
N LYS A 77 -5.73 4.42 -6.39
CA LYS A 77 -5.77 4.97 -7.76
C LYS A 77 -7.08 4.65 -8.47
N ASN A 78 -7.67 3.49 -8.19
CA ASN A 78 -8.93 3.05 -8.79
C ASN A 78 -10.17 3.62 -8.08
N THR A 79 -10.04 4.02 -6.81
CA THR A 79 -11.14 4.53 -5.99
C THR A 79 -11.76 5.80 -6.59
N GLN A 80 -13.09 5.80 -6.65
CA GLN A 80 -13.89 6.94 -7.05
C GLN A 80 -14.75 7.39 -5.88
N LEU A 81 -14.68 8.68 -5.55
CA LEU A 81 -15.46 9.30 -4.48
C LEU A 81 -16.53 10.22 -5.07
N PRO A 82 -17.72 10.28 -4.47
CA PRO A 82 -18.75 11.22 -4.89
C PRO A 82 -18.30 12.66 -4.57
N GLU A 83 -18.71 13.60 -5.43
CA GLU A 83 -18.41 15.02 -5.26
C GLU A 83 -19.16 15.58 -4.04
N VAL A 84 -18.42 16.25 -3.14
CA VAL A 84 -18.99 16.91 -1.95
C VAL A 84 -18.92 18.41 -2.13
N THR A 85 -20.08 19.07 -2.08
CA THR A 85 -20.17 20.53 -2.07
C THR A 85 -20.59 20.96 -0.68
N VAL A 86 -19.85 21.91 -0.08
CA VAL A 86 -20.26 22.51 1.19
C VAL A 86 -21.19 23.68 0.86
N ASN A 87 -22.45 23.56 1.26
CA ASN A 87 -23.39 24.66 1.10
C ASN A 87 -23.02 25.78 2.09
N LYS A 88 -22.75 26.99 1.57
CA LYS A 88 -22.23 28.12 2.35
C LYS A 88 -23.25 28.71 3.33
N GLU A 89 -24.54 28.43 3.12
CA GLU A 89 -25.63 28.99 3.94
C GLU A 89 -25.99 28.07 5.13
N THR A 90 -25.97 26.75 4.93
CA THR A 90 -26.33 25.76 5.96
C THR A 90 -25.12 25.11 6.62
N CYS A 91 -23.90 25.35 6.12
CA CYS A 91 -22.66 24.67 6.54
C CYS A 91 -22.75 23.14 6.50
N SER A 92 -23.72 22.58 5.77
CA SER A 92 -23.91 21.13 5.64
C SER A 92 -23.24 20.61 4.36
N PRO A 93 -22.58 19.43 4.42
CA PRO A 93 -22.06 18.79 3.22
C PRO A 93 -23.21 18.20 2.40
N GLU A 94 -23.34 18.63 1.15
CA GLU A 94 -24.22 18.02 0.15
C GLU A 94 -23.39 17.11 -0.75
N VAL A 95 -23.75 15.83 -0.78
CA VAL A 95 -23.03 14.80 -1.56
C VAL A 95 -23.80 14.52 -2.84
N ASN A 96 -23.16 14.76 -3.99
CA ASN A 96 -23.72 14.38 -5.29
C ASN A 96 -23.28 12.96 -5.63
N LEU A 97 -24.22 12.00 -5.58
CA LEU A 97 -23.95 10.58 -5.84
C LEU A 97 -23.76 10.25 -7.33
N GLU A 98 -24.24 11.11 -8.22
CA GLU A 98 -24.17 10.92 -9.68
C GLU A 98 -22.80 11.32 -10.23
N LYS A 99 -22.17 12.32 -9.61
CA LYS A 99 -20.83 12.78 -9.98
C LYS A 99 -19.78 12.10 -9.11
N ARG A 100 -19.11 11.10 -9.67
CA ARG A 100 -17.95 10.45 -9.05
C ARG A 100 -16.66 10.99 -9.65
N GLN A 101 -15.71 11.32 -8.79
CA GLN A 101 -14.38 11.78 -9.17
C GLN A 101 -13.35 10.77 -8.66
N ARG A 102 -12.37 10.43 -9.50
CA ARG A 102 -11.24 9.59 -9.08
C ARG A 102 -10.40 10.33 -8.04
N LEU A 103 -9.89 9.57 -7.09
CA LEU A 103 -8.96 10.12 -6.11
C LEU A 103 -7.63 10.47 -6.82
N HIS A 104 -7.21 11.73 -6.69
CA HIS A 104 -5.91 12.17 -7.15
C HIS A 104 -4.87 11.97 -6.05
N ILE A 105 -4.03 10.95 -6.22
CA ILE A 105 -2.90 10.69 -5.33
C ILE A 105 -1.68 11.41 -5.88
N HIS A 106 -1.08 12.29 -5.07
CA HIS A 106 0.08 13.10 -5.49
C HIS A 106 1.44 12.40 -5.31
N LYS A 107 1.51 11.41 -4.40
CA LYS A 107 2.73 10.67 -4.09
C LYS A 107 2.49 9.19 -4.31
N HIS A 108 3.47 8.53 -4.91
CA HIS A 108 3.38 7.11 -5.24
C HIS A 108 4.50 6.38 -4.49
N PRO A 109 4.33 6.12 -3.18
CA PRO A 109 5.32 5.36 -2.44
C PRO A 109 5.38 3.94 -2.97
N ALA A 110 6.58 3.39 -3.06
CA ALA A 110 6.74 1.95 -3.04
C ALA A 110 7.89 1.57 -2.12
N SER A 111 7.71 0.42 -1.51
CA SER A 111 8.70 -0.21 -0.69
C SER A 111 9.49 -1.24 -1.49
N ALA A 112 10.72 -1.46 -1.03
CA ALA A 112 11.52 -2.61 -1.39
C ALA A 112 12.05 -3.22 -0.08
N SER A 113 11.74 -4.49 0.14
CA SER A 113 12.22 -5.26 1.27
C SER A 113 13.49 -6.04 0.94
N PHE A 114 14.37 -6.10 1.92
CA PHE A 114 15.70 -6.67 1.83
C PHE A 114 15.94 -7.60 3.03
N CYS A 115 16.55 -8.75 2.77
CA CYS A 115 17.10 -9.63 3.81
C CYS A 115 18.62 -9.64 3.72
N VAL A 116 19.27 -9.68 4.89
CA VAL A 116 20.72 -9.77 5.01
C VAL A 116 21.10 -11.04 5.76
N PHE A 117 22.09 -11.77 5.21
CA PHE A 117 22.69 -12.94 5.81
C PHE A 117 24.15 -12.63 6.15
N ASP A 118 24.51 -12.80 7.42
CA ASP A 118 25.87 -12.63 7.95
C ASP A 118 26.62 -11.38 7.45
N ASP A 119 25.90 -10.25 7.30
CA ASP A 119 26.39 -8.95 6.80
C ASP A 119 27.05 -8.97 5.39
N SER A 120 26.99 -10.11 4.70
CA SER A 120 27.72 -10.37 3.46
C SER A 120 26.79 -10.49 2.26
N ILE A 121 25.66 -11.19 2.42
CA ILE A 121 24.70 -11.45 1.35
C ILE A 121 23.46 -10.59 1.55
N LEU A 122 23.12 -9.80 0.53
CA LEU A 122 21.91 -8.99 0.47
C LEU A 122 20.96 -9.59 -0.56
N ILE A 123 19.78 -10.00 -0.11
CA ILE A 123 18.69 -10.50 -0.95
C ILE A 123 17.60 -9.43 -1.02
N VAL A 124 17.01 -9.27 -2.21
CA VAL A 124 15.88 -8.35 -2.47
C VAL A 124 14.66 -9.21 -2.74
N ASP A 125 13.49 -8.79 -2.24
CA ASP A 125 12.23 -9.54 -2.41
C ASP A 125 12.31 -10.95 -1.79
N PRO A 126 12.53 -11.03 -0.47
CA PRO A 126 12.78 -12.30 0.21
C PRO A 126 11.52 -13.16 0.31
N THR A 127 11.68 -14.47 0.07
CA THR A 127 10.67 -15.49 0.33
C THR A 127 10.45 -15.71 1.83
N ALA A 128 9.38 -16.39 2.23
CA ALA A 128 9.10 -16.67 3.64
C ALA A 128 10.22 -17.51 4.31
N GLU A 129 10.89 -18.38 3.56
CA GLU A 129 12.03 -19.16 4.03
C GLU A 129 13.28 -18.28 4.21
N GLU A 130 13.60 -17.45 3.23
CA GLU A 130 14.72 -16.51 3.31
C GLU A 130 14.52 -15.53 4.47
N GLU A 131 13.30 -15.05 4.66
CA GLU A 131 12.96 -14.20 5.79
C GLU A 131 13.25 -14.91 7.12
N SER A 132 12.79 -16.15 7.26
CA SER A 132 12.94 -16.91 8.50
C SER A 132 14.40 -17.27 8.84
N LEU A 133 15.29 -17.29 7.85
CA LEU A 133 16.70 -17.65 8.01
C LEU A 133 17.63 -16.42 8.04
N SER A 134 17.12 -15.23 7.73
CA SER A 134 17.93 -14.02 7.67
C SER A 134 18.34 -13.53 9.08
N THR A 135 19.44 -12.79 9.14
CA THR A 135 19.91 -12.20 10.41
C THR A 135 19.43 -10.75 10.60
N ALA A 136 19.05 -10.09 9.51
CA ALA A 136 18.46 -8.76 9.54
C ALA A 136 17.52 -8.55 8.34
N HIS A 137 16.44 -7.80 8.60
CA HIS A 137 15.48 -7.36 7.60
C HIS A 137 15.46 -5.85 7.53
N LEU A 138 15.23 -5.34 6.33
CA LEU A 138 15.14 -3.91 6.06
C LEU A 138 14.11 -3.66 4.97
N THR A 139 13.14 -2.79 5.22
CA THR A 139 12.20 -2.31 4.21
C THR A 139 12.44 -0.83 3.97
N VAL A 140 12.69 -0.44 2.72
CA VAL A 140 12.98 0.94 2.34
C VAL A 140 11.85 1.46 1.47
N VAL A 141 11.23 2.57 1.86
CA VAL A 141 10.14 3.21 1.14
C VAL A 141 10.65 4.43 0.42
N THR A 142 10.41 4.50 -0.88
CA THR A 142 10.84 5.61 -1.74
C THR A 142 9.69 6.19 -2.54
N ASP A 143 9.73 7.50 -2.75
CA ASP A 143 8.79 8.23 -3.60
C ASP A 143 9.21 8.14 -5.08
N GLU A 144 8.31 8.51 -5.99
CA GLU A 144 8.54 8.55 -7.44
C GLU A 144 9.74 9.42 -7.83
N GLY A 145 9.99 10.49 -7.06
CA GLY A 145 11.16 11.36 -7.23
C GLY A 145 12.49 10.78 -6.71
N GLY A 146 12.53 9.51 -6.30
CA GLY A 146 13.71 8.86 -5.72
C GLY A 146 14.10 9.39 -4.34
N ARG A 147 13.15 10.04 -3.64
CA ARG A 147 13.35 10.53 -2.28
C ARG A 147 13.02 9.42 -1.30
N LEU A 148 13.85 9.27 -0.27
CA LEU A 148 13.58 8.37 0.84
C LEU A 148 12.41 8.90 1.67
N CYS A 149 11.37 8.08 1.82
CA CYS A 149 10.22 8.37 2.68
C CYS A 149 10.45 7.83 4.08
N SER A 150 10.71 6.52 4.17
CA SER A 150 10.80 5.79 5.42
C SER A 150 11.76 4.61 5.29
N VAL A 151 12.35 4.22 6.41
CA VAL A 151 13.18 3.03 6.54
C VAL A 151 12.70 2.26 7.76
N HIS A 152 12.30 1.03 7.53
CA HIS A 152 11.83 0.12 8.57
C HIS A 152 12.82 -1.01 8.76
N LYS A 153 13.42 -1.09 9.95
CA LYS A 153 14.34 -2.14 10.35
C LYS A 153 13.82 -2.78 11.65
N PRO A 154 13.04 -3.87 11.60
CA PRO A 154 12.40 -4.48 12.77
C PRO A 154 13.36 -5.24 13.71
N GLY A 155 14.61 -4.77 13.87
CA GLY A 155 15.64 -5.44 14.67
C GLY A 155 16.63 -6.25 13.84
N GLY A 156 17.26 -7.26 14.44
CA GLY A 156 18.31 -8.08 13.83
C GLY A 156 19.71 -7.46 13.91
N THR A 157 20.66 -8.04 13.17
CA THR A 157 22.07 -7.63 13.14
C THR A 157 22.23 -6.15 12.72
N SER A 158 23.25 -5.49 13.27
CA SER A 158 23.63 -4.13 12.86
C SER A 158 24.07 -4.13 11.39
N LEU A 159 23.55 -3.18 10.61
CA LEU A 159 23.93 -2.99 9.21
C LEU A 159 24.97 -1.87 9.12
N SER A 160 26.01 -2.07 8.30
CA SER A 160 26.94 -1.00 7.97
C SER A 160 26.25 0.11 7.17
N GLY A 161 26.72 1.36 7.33
CA GLY A 161 26.16 2.51 6.61
C GLY A 161 26.28 2.37 5.08
N GLU A 162 27.33 1.71 4.60
CA GLU A 162 27.53 1.42 3.18
C GLU A 162 26.45 0.48 2.63
N LYS A 163 26.10 -0.58 3.39
CA LYS A 163 25.04 -1.53 3.02
C LYS A 163 23.67 -0.87 3.03
N LEU A 164 23.40 -0.02 4.02
CA LEU A 164 22.16 0.74 4.05
C LEU A 164 22.03 1.64 2.81
N GLN A 165 23.10 2.34 2.44
CA GLN A 165 23.12 3.16 1.24
C GLN A 165 22.95 2.33 -0.04
N GLU A 166 23.57 1.15 -0.10
CA GLU A 166 23.37 0.19 -1.19
C GLU A 166 21.89 -0.22 -1.31
N CYS A 167 21.22 -0.53 -0.20
CA CYS A 167 19.80 -0.88 -0.16
C CYS A 167 18.93 0.27 -0.67
N ILE A 168 19.19 1.51 -0.23
CA ILE A 168 18.45 2.70 -0.69
C ILE A 168 18.62 2.91 -2.20
N ASN A 169 19.83 2.75 -2.72
CA ASN A 169 20.10 2.88 -4.15
C ASN A 169 19.38 1.80 -4.97
N ARG A 170 19.40 0.55 -4.50
CA ARG A 170 18.68 -0.57 -5.12
C ARG A 170 17.16 -0.38 -5.06
N ALA A 171 16.64 0.07 -3.92
CA ALA A 171 15.22 0.40 -3.74
C ALA A 171 14.77 1.47 -4.74
N THR A 172 15.56 2.53 -4.89
CA THR A 172 15.27 3.61 -5.84
C THR A 172 15.28 3.13 -7.30
N ALA A 173 16.16 2.20 -7.64
CA ALA A 173 16.17 1.60 -8.97
C ALA A 173 14.91 0.74 -9.22
N ARG A 174 14.58 -0.14 -8.28
CA ARG A 174 13.41 -1.03 -8.34
C ARG A 174 12.09 -0.25 -8.36
N GLN A 175 12.01 0.84 -7.61
CA GLN A 175 10.84 1.71 -7.54
C GLN A 175 10.45 2.23 -8.94
N ARG A 176 11.42 2.64 -9.75
CA ARG A 176 11.14 3.12 -11.12
C ARG A 176 10.53 2.04 -12.02
N GLU A 177 10.84 0.77 -11.77
CA GLU A 177 10.25 -0.36 -12.50
C GLU A 177 8.82 -0.63 -12.04
N ILE A 178 8.62 -0.71 -10.72
CA ILE A 178 7.30 -0.94 -10.11
C ILE A 178 6.33 0.16 -10.52
N HIS A 179 6.74 1.43 -10.46
CA HIS A 179 5.90 2.55 -10.85
C HIS A 179 5.43 2.46 -12.31
N LYS A 180 6.34 2.11 -13.23
CA LYS A 180 5.99 1.88 -14.64
C LYS A 180 4.99 0.74 -14.82
N LEU A 181 5.11 -0.33 -14.04
CA LEU A 181 4.18 -1.45 -14.10
C LEU A 181 2.79 -1.07 -13.57
N ILE A 182 2.72 -0.32 -12.48
CA ILE A 182 1.47 0.19 -11.90
C ILE A 182 0.77 1.14 -12.88
N ASP A 183 1.49 2.05 -13.52
CA ASP A 183 0.88 2.96 -14.50
C ASP A 183 0.41 2.20 -15.75
N LYS A 184 1.19 1.23 -16.21
CA LYS A 184 0.80 0.39 -17.35
C LYS A 184 -0.45 -0.44 -17.04
N SER A 185 -0.52 -1.05 -15.85
CA SER A 185 -1.68 -1.83 -15.43
C SER A 185 -2.92 -0.95 -15.24
N PHE A 186 -2.74 0.24 -14.68
CA PHE A 186 -3.81 1.22 -14.51
C PHE A 186 -4.41 1.66 -15.85
N VAL A 187 -3.57 2.02 -16.84
CA VAL A 187 -4.04 2.38 -18.19
C VAL A 187 -4.77 1.21 -18.87
N CYS A 188 -4.31 -0.03 -18.66
CA CYS A 188 -4.99 -1.22 -19.18
C CYS A 188 -6.37 -1.40 -18.54
N CYS A 189 -6.46 -1.22 -17.22
CA CYS A 189 -7.71 -1.32 -16.46
C CYS A 189 -8.73 -0.29 -16.96
N LEU A 190 -8.32 0.97 -17.14
CA LEU A 190 -9.18 2.03 -17.66
C LEU A 190 -9.75 1.72 -19.06
N LYS A 191 -8.94 1.11 -19.94
CA LYS A 191 -9.41 0.69 -21.27
C LYS A 191 -10.47 -0.41 -21.15
N SER A 192 -10.24 -1.38 -20.26
CA SER A 192 -11.20 -2.46 -20.02
C SER A 192 -12.51 -1.96 -19.40
N GLU A 193 -12.48 -0.93 -18.56
CA GLU A 193 -13.68 -0.27 -18.03
C GLU A 193 -14.44 0.47 -19.14
N ALA A 194 -13.74 1.18 -20.03
CA ALA A 194 -14.36 1.85 -21.17
C ALA A 194 -15.03 0.86 -22.14
N ASP A 195 -14.46 -0.33 -22.33
CA ASP A 195 -15.06 -1.39 -23.12
C ASP A 195 -16.26 -2.05 -22.42
N LYS A 196 -16.23 -2.15 -21.08
CA LYS A 196 -17.33 -2.70 -20.26
C LYS A 196 -18.52 -1.75 -20.10
N GLN A 197 -18.35 -0.44 -20.29
CA GLN A 197 -19.47 0.53 -20.22
C GLN A 197 -20.57 0.29 -21.28
N HIS A 198 -20.36 -0.62 -22.24
CA HIS A 198 -21.39 -1.12 -23.16
C HIS A 198 -22.27 -2.24 -22.57
N SER A 199 -21.96 -2.76 -21.38
CA SER A 199 -22.67 -3.89 -20.77
C SER A 199 -22.72 -3.79 -19.24
N ILE A 200 -23.82 -3.23 -18.74
CA ILE A 200 -24.43 -3.42 -17.40
C ILE A 200 -23.92 -2.49 -16.26
N ASP A 201 -24.86 -1.63 -15.84
CA ASP A 201 -24.97 -0.96 -14.53
C ASP A 201 -24.89 -1.97 -13.38
N HIS A 202 -24.05 -1.74 -12.37
CA HIS A 202 -24.45 -1.96 -10.98
C HIS A 202 -23.58 -1.19 -9.98
N SER A 203 -24.28 -0.48 -9.12
CA SER A 203 -23.87 0.20 -7.92
C SER A 203 -23.34 -0.77 -6.86
N CYS A 204 -22.04 -0.72 -6.56
CA CYS A 204 -21.48 -1.29 -5.34
C CYS A 204 -20.98 -0.16 -4.41
N PRO A 205 -21.26 -0.22 -3.09
CA PRO A 205 -20.68 0.66 -2.10
C PRO A 205 -19.17 0.42 -2.02
N CYS A 206 -18.41 1.50 -1.81
CA CYS A 206 -16.95 1.55 -1.88
C CYS A 206 -16.28 0.78 -0.73
N VAL A 207 -16.29 -0.55 -0.80
CA VAL A 207 -15.38 -1.40 -0.02
C VAL A 207 -14.21 -1.74 -0.94
N CYS A 208 -13.08 -1.06 -0.75
CA CYS A 208 -11.84 -1.43 -1.41
C CYS A 208 -11.27 -2.66 -0.71
N VAL A 209 -11.71 -3.86 -1.12
CA VAL A 209 -11.05 -5.11 -0.73
C VAL A 209 -9.81 -5.25 -1.59
N CYS A 210 -8.63 -4.98 -1.00
CA CYS A 210 -7.36 -5.32 -1.63
C CYS A 210 -7.08 -6.80 -1.40
N VAL A 211 -7.23 -7.58 -2.46
CA VAL A 211 -6.84 -9.00 -2.47
C VAL A 211 -5.39 -9.08 -2.91
N CYS A 212 -4.47 -9.33 -1.97
CA CYS A 212 -3.10 -9.70 -2.30
C CYS A 212 -3.07 -11.22 -2.54
N VAL A 213 -2.89 -11.61 -3.80
CA VAL A 213 -2.70 -13.00 -4.23
C VAL A 213 -1.22 -13.33 -4.17
#